data_AF-A0A1G7HDN7-F1
#
_entry.id   AF-A0A1G7HDN7-F1
#
_cell.length_a   1.000
_cell.length_b   1.000
_cell.length_c   1.000
_cell.angle_alpha   90.00
_cell.angle_beta   90.00
_cell.angle_gamma   90.00
#
_symmetry.space_group_name_H-M   'P 1'
#
loop_
_entity.id
_entity.type
_entity.pdbx_description
1 polymer ?
#
loop_
_entity_poly.entity_id
_entity_poly.type
_entity_poly.pdbx_seq_one_letter_code
_entity_poly.pdbx_strand_id
1 'polypeptide(L)'
;MSELKVKTNNFLFEYRKTIRSKLSTQPEWKIDSLINDSKKYEVQKLTVSEKIELIIKEDDNPFIELVNKLLSNIEKGQTSAVNNLISNMTNGKFLDSLGIPNQ
;
A
#
# COMPACT_ATOMS: atom_id res chain seq x y z
N MET A 1 -3.77 -21.60 -8.25
CA MET A 1 -3.72 -20.27 -7.60
C MET A 1 -5.15 -19.96 -7.15
N SER A 2 -5.41 -19.65 -5.87
CA SER A 2 -6.79 -19.35 -5.43
C SER A 2 -7.30 -18.05 -6.07
N GLU A 3 -8.58 -17.98 -6.43
CA GLU A 3 -9.22 -16.80 -7.03
C GLU A 3 -9.02 -15.54 -6.17
N LEU A 4 -9.10 -15.72 -4.85
CA LEU A 4 -8.85 -14.65 -3.88
C LEU A 4 -7.42 -14.09 -4.01
N LYS A 5 -6.39 -14.94 -4.18
CA LYS A 5 -5.01 -14.47 -4.38
C LYS A 5 -4.87 -13.60 -5.62
N VAL A 6 -5.53 -13.99 -6.72
CA VAL A 6 -5.53 -13.22 -7.97
C VAL A 6 -6.20 -11.86 -7.78
N LYS A 7 -7.38 -11.85 -7.14
CA LYS A 7 -8.11 -10.60 -6.83
C LYS A 7 -7.30 -9.67 -5.93
N THR A 8 -6.68 -10.19 -4.87
CA THR A 8 -5.85 -9.39 -3.95
C THR A 8 -4.61 -8.80 -4.65
N ASN A 9 -3.93 -9.58 -5.50
CA ASN A 9 -2.80 -9.09 -6.28
C ASN A 9 -3.20 -8.01 -7.31
N ASN A 10 -4.30 -8.23 -8.04
CA ASN A 10 -4.81 -7.26 -9.01
C ASN A 10 -5.17 -5.94 -8.33
N PHE A 11 -5.79 -6.02 -7.15
CA PHE A 11 -6.11 -4.86 -6.36
C PHE A 11 -4.85 -4.07 -5.96
N LEU A 12 -3.82 -4.75 -5.44
CA LEU A 12 -2.54 -4.10 -5.09
C LEU A 12 -1.87 -3.46 -6.31
N PHE A 13 -1.94 -4.13 -7.46
CA PHE A 13 -1.43 -3.60 -8.72
C PHE A 13 -2.15 -2.31 -9.15
N GLU A 14 -3.48 -2.31 -9.18
CA GLU A 14 -4.24 -1.12 -9.57
C GLU A 14 -4.05 0.03 -8.56
N TYR A 15 -4.00 -0.25 -7.25
CA TYR A 15 -3.68 0.76 -6.24
C TYR A 15 -2.33 1.44 -6.51
N ARG A 16 -1.27 0.65 -6.73
CA ARG A 16 0.08 1.18 -7.02
C ARG A 16 0.10 1.98 -8.32
N LYS A 17 -0.65 1.53 -9.33
CA LYS A 17 -0.81 2.23 -10.61
C LYS A 17 -1.52 3.58 -10.44
N THR A 18 -2.57 3.65 -9.62
CA THR A 18 -3.25 4.91 -9.28
C THR A 18 -2.30 5.88 -8.57
N ILE A 19 -1.52 5.40 -7.59
CA ILE A 19 -0.53 6.23 -6.90
C ILE A 19 0.54 6.74 -7.87
N ARG A 20 1.10 5.85 -8.70
CA ARG A 20 2.06 6.23 -9.74
C ARG A 20 1.52 7.34 -10.62
N SER A 21 0.32 7.15 -11.16
CA SER A 21 -0.33 8.13 -12.02
C SER A 21 -0.53 9.47 -11.30
N LYS A 22 -0.98 9.46 -10.05
CA LYS A 22 -1.14 10.67 -9.23
C LYS A 22 0.20 11.39 -9.04
N LEU A 23 1.26 10.66 -8.67
CA LEU A 23 2.58 11.23 -8.43
C LEU A 23 3.20 11.78 -9.72
N SER A 24 3.03 11.11 -10.87
CA SER A 24 3.55 11.59 -12.17
C SER A 24 2.95 12.92 -12.62
N THR A 25 1.81 13.33 -12.07
CA THR A 25 1.21 14.65 -12.34
C THR A 25 1.66 15.73 -11.35
N GLN A 26 2.39 15.37 -10.30
CA GLN A 26 2.89 16.34 -9.33
C GLN A 26 4.21 16.97 -9.81
N PRO A 27 4.47 18.23 -9.45
CA PRO A 27 5.78 18.82 -9.65
C PRO A 27 6.84 18.10 -8.80
N GLU A 28 8.07 18.04 -9.31
CA GLU A 28 9.19 17.30 -8.71
C GLU A 28 9.45 17.67 -7.24
N TRP A 29 9.37 18.96 -6.89
CA TRP A 29 9.58 19.42 -5.52
C TRP A 29 8.62 18.79 -4.50
N LYS A 30 7.39 18.44 -4.91
CA LYS A 30 6.46 17.71 -4.02
C LYS A 30 6.88 16.26 -3.85
N ILE A 31 7.37 15.63 -4.91
CA ILE A 31 7.88 14.26 -4.87
C ILE A 31 9.11 14.21 -3.96
N ASP A 32 10.00 15.19 -4.07
CA ASP A 32 11.17 15.33 -3.19
C ASP A 32 10.78 15.49 -1.72
N SER A 33 9.75 16.30 -1.44
CA SER A 33 9.25 16.49 -0.07
C SER A 33 8.78 15.18 0.56
N LEU A 34 8.11 14.31 -0.21
CA LEU A 34 7.63 13.01 0.27
C LEU A 34 8.78 12.06 0.63
N ILE A 35 9.96 12.21 0.01
CA ILE A 35 11.13 11.38 0.29
C ILE A 35 12.00 11.99 1.40
N ASN A 36 12.10 13.32 1.47
CA ASN A 36 12.93 13.99 2.50
C ASN A 36 12.43 13.74 3.93
N ASP A 37 11.12 13.57 4.12
CA ASP A 37 10.57 13.17 5.42
C ASP A 37 11.08 11.80 5.88
N SER A 38 11.54 10.94 4.96
CA SER A 38 12.05 9.60 5.28
C SER A 38 13.54 9.53 5.62
N LYS A 39 14.32 10.64 5.48
CA LYS A 39 15.76 10.80 5.80
C LYS A 39 16.72 9.73 5.26
N LYS A 40 16.28 8.82 4.39
CA LYS A 40 17.03 7.59 4.03
C LYS A 40 17.82 7.67 2.73
N TYR A 41 17.63 8.71 1.89
CA TYR A 41 18.11 8.69 0.51
C TYR A 41 18.77 10.00 0.06
N GLU A 42 19.82 9.89 -0.75
CA GLU A 42 20.36 11.01 -1.54
C GLU A 42 19.43 11.29 -2.74
N VAL A 43 18.27 11.90 -2.47
CA VAL A 43 17.17 12.15 -3.43
C VAL A 43 17.63 12.91 -4.68
N GLN A 44 18.70 13.71 -4.56
CA GLN A 44 19.26 14.52 -5.64
C GLN A 44 19.83 13.72 -6.82
N LYS A 45 20.14 12.42 -6.63
CA LYS A 45 20.72 11.56 -7.68
C LYS A 45 19.68 10.76 -8.46
N LEU A 46 18.43 10.74 -8.01
CA LEU A 46 17.36 9.95 -8.62
C LEU A 46 16.59 10.79 -9.65
N THR A 47 16.17 10.14 -10.74
CA THR A 47 15.16 10.70 -11.65
C THR A 47 13.78 10.75 -10.98
N VAL A 48 12.88 11.59 -11.51
CA VAL A 48 11.48 11.62 -11.05
C VAL A 48 10.82 10.24 -11.05
N SER A 49 11.10 9.41 -12.07
CA SER A 49 10.54 8.06 -12.13
C SER A 49 11.06 7.16 -11.01
N GLU A 50 12.36 7.21 -10.72
CA GLU A 50 12.96 6.42 -9.64
C GLU A 50 12.47 6.87 -8.26
N LYS A 51 12.29 8.19 -8.07
CA LYS A 51 11.68 8.77 -6.88
C LYS A 51 10.25 8.23 -6.65
N ILE A 52 9.45 8.15 -7.71
CA ILE A 52 8.08 7.61 -7.64
C ILE A 52 8.10 6.12 -7.28
N GLU A 53 8.97 5.33 -7.90
CA GLU A 53 9.10 3.90 -7.56
C GLU A 53 9.55 3.69 -6.12
N LEU A 54 10.44 4.54 -5.62
CA LEU A 54 10.87 4.51 -4.22
C LEU A 54 9.68 4.75 -3.27
N ILE A 55 8.89 5.80 -3.52
CA ILE A 55 7.69 6.10 -2.72
C ILE A 55 6.71 4.91 -2.74
N ILE A 56 6.47 4.30 -3.90
CA ILE A 56 5.55 3.15 -4.02
C ILE A 56 6.09 1.91 -3.31
N LYS A 57 7.40 1.69 -3.35
CA LYS A 57 8.05 0.54 -2.71
C LYS A 57 8.03 0.66 -1.19
N GLU A 58 8.19 1.87 -0.69
CA GLU A 58 8.21 2.19 0.74
C GLU A 58 6.86 2.65 1.28
N ASP A 59 5.78 2.51 0.50
CA ASP A 59 4.44 2.91 0.91
C ASP A 59 4.05 2.21 2.22
N ASP A 60 4.07 2.99 3.29
CA ASP A 60 3.79 2.60 4.67
C ASP A 60 2.31 2.78 5.01
N ASN A 61 1.45 3.01 4.01
CA ASN A 61 0.02 3.03 4.20
C ASN A 61 -0.42 1.72 4.88
N PRO A 62 -1.07 1.78 6.06
CA PRO A 62 -1.36 0.56 6.81
C PRO A 62 -2.35 -0.36 6.08
N PHE A 63 -3.05 0.16 5.07
CA PHE A 63 -3.82 -0.66 4.15
C PHE A 63 -2.95 -1.65 3.34
N ILE A 64 -1.76 -1.24 2.90
CA ILE A 64 -0.81 -2.11 2.18
C ILE A 64 -0.30 -3.22 3.08
N GLU A 65 -0.04 -2.92 4.36
CA GLU A 65 0.32 -3.91 5.36
C GLU A 65 -0.75 -5.00 5.48
N LEU A 66 -2.03 -4.61 5.52
CA LEU A 66 -3.14 -5.58 5.61
C LEU A 66 -3.30 -6.42 4.34
N VAL A 67 -3.14 -5.82 3.17
CA VAL A 67 -3.16 -6.56 1.90
C VAL A 67 -2.02 -7.60 1.87
N ASN A 68 -0.82 -7.23 2.32
CA ASN A 68 0.30 -8.16 2.43
C ASN A 68 0.03 -9.27 3.45
N LYS A 69 -0.59 -8.95 4.59
CA LYS A 69 -1.02 -9.93 5.59
C LYS A 69 -2.06 -10.90 5.04
N LEU A 70 -3.02 -10.39 4.26
CA LEU A 70 -4.02 -11.20 3.56
C LEU A 70 -3.35 -12.17 2.57
N LEU A 71 -2.43 -11.68 1.73
CA LEU A 71 -1.66 -12.50 0.81
C LEU A 71 -0.88 -13.60 1.54
N SER A 72 -0.18 -13.25 2.63
CA SER A 72 0.57 -14.23 3.43
C SER A 72 -0.34 -15.33 4.01
N ASN A 73 -1.51 -14.95 4.55
CA ASN A 73 -2.46 -15.93 5.10
C ASN A 73 -3.04 -16.84 4.00
N ILE A 74 -3.30 -16.30 2.80
CA ILE A 74 -3.75 -17.08 1.65
C ILE A 74 -2.66 -18.07 1.22
N GLU A 75 -1.41 -17.65 1.14
CA GLU A 75 -0.27 -18.50 0.75
C GLU A 75 -0.01 -19.63 1.75
N LYS A 76 -0.22 -19.36 3.04
CA LYS A 76 -0.11 -20.36 4.12
C LYS A 76 -1.35 -21.26 4.24
N GLY A 77 -2.40 -21.05 3.45
CA GLY A 77 -3.65 -21.81 3.54
C GLY A 77 -4.44 -21.58 4.85
N GLN A 78 -4.24 -20.44 5.51
CA GLN A 78 -4.85 -20.13 6.81
C GLN A 78 -6.27 -19.54 6.67
N THR A 79 -7.22 -20.35 6.21
CA THR A 79 -8.59 -19.92 5.87
C THR A 79 -9.30 -19.16 6.99
N SER A 80 -9.17 -19.59 8.26
CA SER A 80 -9.74 -18.86 9.41
C SER A 80 -9.14 -17.46 9.58
N ALA A 81 -7.82 -17.32 9.42
CA ALA A 81 -7.14 -16.04 9.51
C ALA A 81 -7.50 -15.11 8.33
N VAL A 82 -7.69 -15.67 7.14
CA VAL A 82 -8.21 -14.94 5.96
C VAL A 82 -9.61 -14.38 6.23
N ASN A 83 -10.53 -15.22 6.70
CA ASN A 83 -11.92 -14.81 6.96
C ASN A 83 -12.00 -13.75 8.07
N ASN A 84 -11.24 -13.91 9.15
CA ASN A 84 -11.16 -12.92 10.23
C ASN A 84 -10.61 -11.58 9.74
N LEU A 85 -9.57 -11.61 8.91
CA LEU A 85 -8.97 -10.40 8.36
C LEU A 85 -9.93 -9.67 7.41
N ILE A 86 -10.59 -10.40 6.50
CA ILE A 86 -11.63 -9.84 5.63
C ILE A 86 -12.75 -9.23 6.46
N SER A 87 -13.25 -9.93 7.48
CA SER A 87 -14.31 -9.42 8.36
C SER A 87 -13.90 -8.14 9.09
N ASN A 88 -12.65 -8.04 9.56
CA ASN A 88 -12.14 -6.83 10.19
C ASN A 88 -12.05 -5.66 9.19
N MET A 89 -11.71 -5.93 7.93
CA MET A 89 -11.67 -4.92 6.87
C MET A 89 -13.06 -4.45 6.45
N THR A 90 -14.07 -5.34 6.41
CA THR A 90 -15.43 -4.98 5.98
C THR A 90 -16.26 -4.30 7.07
N ASN A 91 -15.98 -4.57 8.35
CA ASN A 91 -16.80 -4.10 9.46
C ASN A 91 -16.30 -2.78 10.07
N GLY A 92 -15.53 -1.98 9.35
CA GLY A 92 -15.03 -0.67 9.83
C GLY A 92 -13.95 -0.74 10.92
N LYS A 93 -13.73 -1.89 11.55
CA LYS A 93 -12.64 -2.12 12.52
C LYS A 93 -11.24 -1.84 11.95
N PHE A 94 -11.11 -1.88 10.62
CA PHE A 94 -9.93 -1.40 9.94
C PHE A 94 -9.71 0.11 10.12
N LEU A 95 -10.75 0.93 9.97
CA LEU A 95 -10.65 2.38 10.18
C LEU A 95 -10.26 2.70 11.63
N ASP A 96 -10.79 1.91 12.58
CA ASP A 96 -10.38 1.99 13.99
C ASP A 96 -8.88 1.68 14.15
N SER A 97 -8.35 0.69 13.42
CA SER A 97 -6.91 0.34 13.43
C SER A 97 -6.01 1.35 12.71
N LEU A 98 -6.59 2.21 11.86
CA LEU A 98 -5.91 3.35 11.24
C LEU A 98 -5.93 4.61 12.11
N GLY A 99 -6.61 4.59 13.27
CA GLY A 99 -6.82 5.77 14.09
C GLY A 99 -7.73 6.81 13.44
N ILE A 100 -8.58 6.41 12.50
CA ILE A 100 -9.60 7.28 11.90
C ILE A 100 -10.88 7.06 12.72
N PRO A 101 -11.25 7.97 13.64
CA PRO A 101 -12.47 7.81 14.42
C PRO A 101 -13.68 7.82 13.50
N ASN A 102 -14.58 6.86 13.69
CA ASN A 102 -15.91 6.89 13.09
C ASN A 102 -16.58 8.21 13.53
N GLN A 103 -16.96 9.04 12.55
CA GLN A 103 -17.78 10.22 12.78
C GLN A 103 -19.19 9.82 13.19
#